data_AF-A0A1I0IG27-F1
#
_entry.id   AF-A0A1I0IG27-F1
#
_cell.length_a   1.000
_cell.length_b   1.000
_cell.length_c   1.000
_cell.angle_alpha   90.00
_cell.angle_beta   90.00
_cell.angle_gamma   90.00
#
_symmetry.space_group_name_H-M   'P 1'
#
loop_
_entity.id
_entity.type
_entity.pdbx_description
1 polymer ?
#
loop_
_entity_poly.entity_id
_entity_poly.type
_entity_poly.pdbx_seq_one_letter_code
_entity_poly.pdbx_strand_id
1 'polypeptide(L)' 'MVTNNIEIDIKVKCVEEQMTQAKLAEKVGTPASYVNKLIKRDEGVVNNTFVKMLEALGYDIELHYVKREG' A
#
# COMPACT_ATOMS: atom_id res chain seq x y z
N MET A 1 15.88 -4.00 1.26
CA MET A 1 14.56 -4.65 1.44
C MET A 1 13.66 -3.59 2.00
N VAL A 2 12.40 -3.49 1.55
CA VAL A 2 11.45 -2.60 2.21
C VAL A 2 11.27 -3.13 3.63
N THR A 3 11.52 -2.29 4.63
CA THR A 3 11.42 -2.67 6.05
C THR A 3 10.04 -2.36 6.62
N ASN A 4 9.22 -1.62 5.88
CA ASN A 4 7.85 -1.28 6.25
C ASN A 4 6.92 -2.49 6.17
N ASN A 5 6.02 -2.60 7.14
CA ASN A 5 4.91 -3.53 7.08
C ASN A 5 3.78 -2.89 6.26
N ILE A 6 3.85 -3.08 4.94
CA ILE A 6 2.91 -2.52 3.97
C ILE A 6 1.46 -2.94 4.25
N GLU A 7 1.26 -4.15 4.79
CA GLU A 7 -0.07 -4.63 5.16
C GLU A 7 -0.72 -3.77 6.25
N ILE A 8 0.03 -3.51 7.31
CA ILE A 8 -0.44 -2.73 8.45
C ILE A 8 -0.65 -1.28 8.01
N ASP A 9 0.28 -0.70 7.26
CA ASP A 9 0.20 0.70 6.83
C ASP A 9 -1.08 0.97 6.01
N ILE A 10 -1.36 0.14 5.00
CA ILE A 10 -2.57 0.30 4.18
C ILE A 10 -3.85 0.10 5.00
N LYS A 11 -3.87 -0.84 5.94
CA LYS A 11 -5.03 -1.06 6.82
C LYS A 11 -5.29 0.14 7.72
N VAL A 12 -4.23 0.69 8.34
CA VAL A 12 -4.33 1.89 9.18
C VAL A 12 -4.85 3.06 8.37
N LYS A 13 -4.29 3.29 7.17
CA LYS A 13 -4.72 4.38 6.26
C LYS A 13 -6.17 4.24 5.81
N CYS A 14 -6.63 3.02 5.53
CA CYS A 14 -8.05 2.77 5.23
C CYS A 14 -8.97 3.18 6.40
N VAL A 15 -8.56 2.88 7.64
CA VAL A 15 -9.33 3.25 8.84
C VAL A 15 -9.32 4.76 9.05
N GLU A 16 -8.17 5.41 8.92
CA GLU A 16 -8.01 6.87 9.05
C GLU A 16 -8.91 7.63 8.05
N GLU A 17 -8.93 7.18 6.79
CA GLU A 17 -9.72 7.78 5.72
C GLU A 17 -11.19 7.30 5.68
N GLN A 18 -11.64 6.52 6.68
CA GLN A 18 -12.97 5.91 6.74
C GLN A 18 -13.36 5.17 5.44
N MET A 19 -12.38 4.54 4.78
CA MET A 19 -12.52 3.85 3.51
C MET A 19 -12.31 2.35 3.68
N THR A 20 -13.10 1.53 2.97
CA THR A 20 -12.87 0.07 2.96
C THR A 20 -11.86 -0.32 1.91
N GLN A 21 -11.13 -1.41 2.12
CA GLN A 21 -10.20 -1.95 1.13
C GLN A 21 -10.88 -2.29 -0.21
N ALA A 22 -12.15 -2.71 -0.17
CA ALA A 22 -12.94 -2.97 -1.37
C ALA A 22 -13.17 -1.68 -2.19
N LYS A 23 -13.57 -0.59 -1.52
CA LYS A 23 -13.75 0.72 -2.15
C LYS A 23 -12.43 1.29 -2.67
N LEU A 24 -11.34 1.10 -1.93
CA LEU A 24 -10.00 1.48 -2.37
C LEU A 24 -9.60 0.70 -3.64
N ALA A 25 -9.87 -0.61 -3.68
CA ALA A 25 -9.61 -1.44 -4.86
C ALA A 25 -10.40 -0.96 -6.08
N GLU A 26 -11.69 -0.67 -5.91
CA GLU A 26 -12.56 -0.09 -6.94
C GLU A 26 -12.01 1.25 -7.45
N LYS A 27 -11.61 2.15 -6.54
CA LYS A 27 -11.07 3.48 -6.87
C LYS A 27 -9.77 3.40 -7.66
N VAL A 28 -8.94 2.38 -7.40
CA VAL A 28 -7.66 2.12 -8.08
C VAL A 28 -7.84 1.29 -9.36
N GLY A 29 -9.07 0.88 -9.70
CA GLY A 29 -9.36 0.08 -10.89
C GLY A 29 -8.74 -1.32 -10.83
N THR A 30 -8.63 -1.89 -9.63
CA THR A 30 -7.95 -3.16 -9.36
C THR A 30 -8.88 -4.13 -8.64
N PRO A 31 -8.83 -5.45 -8.93
CA PRO A 31 -9.63 -6.41 -8.19
C PRO A 31 -9.27 -6.45 -6.70
N ALA A 32 -10.27 -6.55 -5.81
CA ALA A 32 -10.04 -6.66 -4.36
C ALA A 32 -9.13 -7.86 -3.98
N SER A 33 -9.19 -8.95 -4.75
CA SER A 33 -8.31 -10.10 -4.59
C SER A 33 -6.84 -9.80 -4.87
N TYR A 34 -6.56 -8.83 -5.75
CA TYR A 34 -5.20 -8.39 -6.07
C TYR A 34 -4.66 -7.46 -4.97
N VAL A 35 -5.50 -6.56 -4.43
CA VAL A 35 -5.16 -5.75 -3.25
C VAL A 35 -4.81 -6.64 -2.05
N ASN A 36 -5.60 -7.69 -1.79
CA ASN A 36 -5.30 -8.67 -0.74
C ASN A 36 -3.97 -9.42 -0.95
N LYS A 37 -3.61 -9.72 -2.19
CA LYS A 37 -2.31 -10.36 -2.52
C LYS A 37 -1.14 -9.40 -2.35
N LEU A 38 -1.34 -8.12 -2.63
CA LEU A 38 -0.34 -7.06 -2.47
C LEU A 38 -0.01 -6.81 -1.01
N ILE A 39 -1.06 -6.69 -0.19
CA ILE A 39 -0.96 -6.49 1.25
C ILE A 39 -0.19 -7.65 1.89
N LYS A 40 -0.48 -8.90 1.53
CA LYS A 40 0.11 -10.10 2.16
C LYS A 40 1.51 -10.49 1.69
N ARG A 41 2.14 -9.75 0.76
CA ARG A 41 3.48 -10.08 0.25
C ARG A 41 4.53 -9.25 0.97
N ASP A 42 5.25 -9.88 1.89
CA ASP A 42 6.42 -9.27 2.57
C ASP A 42 7.59 -9.00 1.60
N GLU A 43 7.69 -9.77 0.52
CA GLU A 43 8.76 -9.67 -0.47
C GLU A 43 8.23 -9.15 -1.81
N GLY A 44 7.98 -7.84 -1.93
CA GLY A 44 7.38 -7.33 -3.16
C GLY A 44 7.10 -5.84 -3.22
N VAL A 45 8.11 -5.04 -2.89
CA VAL A 45 8.39 -3.67 -3.38
C VAL A 45 7.23 -2.96 -4.08
N VAL A 46 6.62 -2.00 -3.38
CA VAL A 46 6.03 -0.75 -3.90
C VAL A 46 5.77 -0.79 -5.41
N ASN A 47 4.75 -1.53 -5.85
CA ASN A 47 4.42 -1.61 -7.27
C ASN A 47 3.51 -0.43 -7.66
N ASN A 48 3.27 -0.25 -8.97
CA ASN A 48 2.40 0.84 -9.46
C ASN A 48 1.00 0.85 -8.80
N THR A 49 0.47 -0.32 -8.44
CA THR A 49 -0.81 -0.42 -7.73
C THR A 49 -0.73 0.15 -6.31
N PHE A 50 0.35 -0.12 -5.57
CA PHE A 50 0.56 0.46 -4.24
C PHE A 50 0.64 2.00 -4.31
N VAL A 51 1.35 2.55 -5.31
CA VAL A 51 1.42 3.99 -5.53
C VAL A 51 0.04 4.59 -5.77
N LYS A 52 -0.73 3.99 -6.68
CA LYS A 52 -2.10 4.43 -6.98
C LYS A 52 -3.05 4.32 -5.77
N MET A 53 -2.84 3.35 -4.88
CA MET A 53 -3.61 3.23 -3.65
C MET A 53 -3.38 4.41 -2.71
N LEU A 54 -2.12 4.81 -2.50
CA LEU A 54 -1.80 5.98 -1.67
C LEU A 54 -2.30 7.28 -2.30
N GLU A 55 -2.17 7.43 -3.62
CA GLU A 55 -2.75 8.57 -4.35
C GLU A 55 -4.28 8.62 -4.21
N ALA A 56 -4.96 7.48 -4.33
CA ALA A 56 -6.41 7.39 -4.15
C ALA A 56 -6.86 7.66 -2.71
N LEU A 57 -5.99 7.45 -1.74
CA LEU A 57 -6.16 7.82 -0.33
C LEU A 57 -5.82 9.30 -0.07
N GLY A 58 -5.29 10.04 -1.06
CA GLY A 58 -4.94 11.46 -0.93
C GLY A 58 -3.53 11.71 -0.37
N TYR A 59 -2.62 10.74 -0.47
CA TYR A 59 -1.26 10.84 0.03
C TYR A 59 -0.24 10.95 -1.10
N ASP A 60 0.72 11.86 -0.93
CA ASP A 60 1.98 11.86 -1.68
C ASP A 60 2.98 10.86 -1.06
N ILE A 61 3.93 10.38 -1.87
CA ILE A 61 4.93 9.38 -1.45
C ILE A 61 6.32 10.02 -1.39
N GLU A 62 6.89 10.06 -0.19
CA GLU A 62 8.30 10.38 0.01
C GLU A 62 9.11 9.09 0.28
N LEU A 63 10.26 8.94 -0.40
CA LEU A 63 11.14 7.78 -0.25
C LEU A 63 12.40 8.17 0.53
N HIS A 64 12.61 7.52 1.68
CA HIS A 64 13.84 7.63 2.46
C HIS A 64 14.72 6.39 2.27
N TYR A 65 16.01 6.61 1.98
CA TYR A 65 16.97 5.53 1.76
C TYR A 65 17.87 5.36 2.98
N VAL A 66 17.92 4.13 3.52
CA VAL A 66 18.79 3.77 4.64
C VAL A 66 19.86 2.79 4.16
N LYS A 67 21.11 2.97 4.61
CA LYS A 67 22.20 2.03 4.30
C LYS A 67 21.91 0.66 4.95
N ARG A 68 22.17 -0.42 4.21
CA ARG A 68 22.07 -1.78 4.74
C ARG A 68 23.27 -2.06 5.64
N GLU A 69 23.01 -2.44 6.89
CA GLU A 69 24.03 -3.01 7.75
C GLU A 69 24.24 -4.48 7.37
N GLY A 70 25.48 -4.88 7.15
CA GLY A 70 25.88 -6.19 6.66
C GLY A 70 25.99 -7.23 7.75
#